data_AF-A0A5C3LF10-F1
#
_entry.id   AF-A0A5C3LF10-F1
#
_cell.length_a   1.000
_cell.length_b   1.000
_cell.length_c   1.000
_cell.angle_alpha   90.00
_cell.angle_beta   90.00
_cell.angle_gamma   90.00
#
_symmetry.space_group_name_H-M   'P 1'
#
loop_
_entity.id
_entity.type
_entity.pdbx_description
1 polymer ?
#
loop_
_entity_poly.entity_id
_entity_poly.type
_entity_poly.pdbx_seq_one_letter_code
_entity_poly.pdbx_strand_id
1 'polypeptide(L)'
;MGKFSQRPSPTLYSSTSLGVLPRLHKFTLEDYRKYERERDKIFASPSGRAALMAGGMTWRLAQGIVLERLVIKGPSKDVRRIGAVYGTPDVLSILVDDGLHVTAEDIIHGTYFVQTGLGSQTSKVSWWP
;
A
#
# COMPACT_ATOMS: atom_id res chain seq x y z
N MET A 1 -2.81 34.41 -7.76
CA MET A 1 -3.60 33.16 -7.91
C MET A 1 -2.65 32.00 -8.21
N GLY A 2 -2.13 31.35 -7.17
CA GLY A 2 -1.21 30.22 -7.31
C GLY A 2 -2.00 28.94 -7.57
N LYS A 3 -1.65 28.21 -8.65
CA LYS A 3 -2.25 26.93 -8.99
C LYS A 3 -2.06 25.97 -7.82
N PHE A 4 -3.16 25.51 -7.21
CA PHE A 4 -3.15 24.42 -6.25
C PHE A 4 -2.55 23.19 -6.96
N SER A 5 -1.28 22.91 -6.67
CA SER A 5 -0.58 21.74 -7.19
C SER A 5 -1.39 20.51 -6.81
N GLN A 6 -1.76 19.72 -7.83
CA GLN A 6 -2.63 18.55 -7.71
C GLN A 6 -2.27 17.71 -6.48
N ARG A 7 -3.28 17.34 -5.69
CA ARG A 7 -3.12 16.33 -4.63
C ARG A 7 -2.57 15.06 -5.28
N PRO A 8 -1.61 14.35 -4.65
CA PRO A 8 -1.19 13.03 -5.08
C PRO A 8 -2.44 12.17 -5.31
N SER A 9 -2.64 11.71 -6.54
CA SER A 9 -3.85 11.00 -6.94
C SER A 9 -3.60 9.50 -6.80
N PRO A 10 -4.46 8.73 -6.12
CA PRO A 10 -4.23 7.32 -5.76
C PRO A 10 -4.37 6.33 -6.93
N THR A 11 -4.39 6.81 -8.18
CA THR A 11 -4.75 6.07 -9.40
C THR A 11 -3.82 4.91 -9.76
N LEU A 12 -2.77 4.65 -8.97
CA LEU A 12 -1.80 3.59 -9.23
C LEU A 12 -2.22 2.23 -8.69
N TYR A 13 -3.15 2.19 -7.74
CA TYR A 13 -3.53 0.95 -7.08
C TYR A 13 -4.90 0.46 -7.58
N SER A 14 -4.97 -0.84 -7.89
CA SER A 14 -6.25 -1.51 -8.16
C SER A 14 -7.17 -1.41 -6.94
N SER A 15 -8.47 -1.20 -7.12
CA SER A 15 -9.43 -1.21 -6.01
C SER A 15 -9.57 -2.58 -5.31
N THR A 16 -8.98 -3.64 -5.88
CA THR A 16 -9.18 -5.04 -5.43
C THR A 16 -7.96 -5.70 -4.78
N SER A 17 -6.95 -4.94 -4.32
CA SER A 17 -5.73 -5.50 -3.71
C SER A 17 -5.08 -6.59 -4.59
N LEU A 18 -4.89 -7.82 -4.10
CA LEU A 18 -4.38 -8.98 -4.85
C LEU A 18 -5.42 -9.62 -5.77
N GLY A 19 -6.69 -9.21 -5.68
CA GLY A 19 -7.79 -9.63 -6.54
C GLY A 19 -9.01 -10.16 -5.79
N VAL A 20 -10.04 -10.48 -6.56
CA VAL A 20 -11.27 -11.11 -6.07
C VAL A 20 -11.23 -12.61 -6.39
N LEU A 21 -11.49 -13.44 -5.37
CA LEU A 21 -11.50 -14.90 -5.44
C LEU A 21 -12.93 -15.44 -5.28
N PRO A 22 -13.24 -16.59 -5.89
CA PRO A 22 -14.52 -17.25 -5.70
C PRO A 22 -14.69 -17.73 -4.25
N ARG A 23 -15.95 -17.91 -3.84
CA ARG A 23 -16.28 -18.50 -2.54
C ARG A 23 -15.61 -19.88 -2.41
N LEU A 24 -15.06 -20.18 -1.25
CA LEU A 24 -14.35 -21.44 -0.95
C LEU A 24 -13.07 -21.67 -1.81
N HIS A 25 -12.46 -20.60 -2.33
CA HIS A 25 -11.15 -20.70 -2.98
C HIS A 25 -10.14 -21.42 -2.08
N LYS A 26 -9.47 -22.43 -2.63
CA LYS A 26 -8.39 -23.12 -1.94
C LYS A 26 -7.08 -22.45 -2.30
N PHE A 27 -6.49 -21.76 -1.33
CA PHE A 27 -5.20 -21.11 -1.52
C PHE A 27 -4.11 -22.11 -1.89
N THR A 28 -3.33 -21.74 -2.89
CA THR A 28 -2.25 -22.56 -3.47
C THR A 28 -0.90 -21.89 -3.27
N LEU A 29 0.17 -22.63 -3.56
CA LEU A 29 1.52 -22.07 -3.63
C LEU A 29 1.61 -20.93 -4.65
N GLU A 30 0.86 -20.97 -5.75
CA GLU A 30 0.88 -19.90 -6.75
C GLU A 30 0.22 -18.62 -6.23
N ASP A 31 -0.82 -18.73 -5.40
CA ASP A 31 -1.41 -17.57 -4.73
C ASP A 31 -0.39 -16.90 -3.79
N TYR A 32 0.35 -17.69 -3.03
CA TYR A 32 1.41 -17.16 -2.17
C TYR A 32 2.53 -16.49 -2.97
N ARG A 33 2.99 -17.12 -4.06
CA ARG A 33 3.99 -16.52 -4.96
C ARG A 33 3.49 -15.24 -5.61
N LYS A 34 2.21 -15.17 -5.98
CA LYS A 34 1.58 -13.94 -6.48
C LYS A 34 1.65 -12.84 -5.43
N TYR A 35 1.26 -13.16 -4.19
CA TYR A 35 1.39 -12.24 -3.06
C TYR A 35 2.82 -11.71 -2.92
N GLU A 36 3.83 -12.58 -2.86
CA GLU A 36 5.23 -12.16 -2.70
C GLU A 36 5.67 -11.22 -3.84
N ARG A 37 5.33 -11.56 -5.08
CA ARG A 37 5.66 -10.71 -6.24
C ARG A 37 5.02 -9.32 -6.14
N GLU A 38 3.75 -9.21 -5.76
CA GLU A 38 3.09 -7.91 -5.66
C GLU A 38 3.58 -7.11 -4.44
N ARG A 39 3.82 -7.76 -3.30
CA ARG A 39 4.43 -7.13 -2.13
C ARG A 39 5.82 -6.56 -2.45
N ASP A 40 6.66 -7.34 -3.13
CA ASP A 40 8.04 -6.93 -3.42
C ASP A 40 8.08 -5.73 -4.39
N LYS A 41 7.08 -5.60 -5.29
CA LYS A 41 6.90 -4.38 -6.09
C LYS A 41 6.62 -3.16 -5.23
N ILE A 42 5.80 -3.29 -4.17
CA ILE A 42 5.54 -2.19 -3.22
C ILE A 42 6.81 -1.83 -2.48
N PHE A 43 7.55 -2.81 -1.98
CA PHE A 43 8.80 -2.59 -1.24
C PHE A 43 9.93 -2.00 -2.10
N ALA A 44 9.95 -2.31 -3.40
CA ALA A 44 10.87 -1.69 -4.35
C ALA A 44 10.47 -0.25 -4.75
N SER A 45 9.24 0.17 -4.46
CA SER A 45 8.74 1.51 -4.74
C SER A 45 9.03 2.49 -3.59
N PRO A 46 8.80 3.80 -3.77
CA PRO A 46 8.87 4.77 -2.66
C PRO A 46 7.98 4.43 -1.46
N SER A 47 6.86 3.73 -1.66
CA SER A 47 6.00 3.27 -0.57
C SER A 47 6.68 2.23 0.33
N GLY A 48 7.75 1.56 -0.12
CA GLY A 48 8.56 0.68 0.73
C GLY A 48 9.19 1.42 1.91
N ARG A 49 9.65 2.66 1.71
CA ARG A 49 10.15 3.52 2.79
C ARG A 49 9.04 3.82 3.80
N ALA A 50 7.84 4.18 3.31
CA ALA A 50 6.68 4.43 4.17
C ALA A 50 6.26 3.18 4.96
N ALA A 51 6.31 1.99 4.34
CA ALA A 51 6.04 0.72 5.01
C ALA A 51 7.07 0.40 6.10
N LEU A 52 8.36 0.70 5.88
CA LEU A 52 9.40 0.52 6.89
C LEU A 52 9.31 1.56 8.02
N MET A 53 8.76 2.74 7.75
CA MET A 53 8.49 3.75 8.78
C MET A 53 7.14 3.55 9.49
N ALA A 54 6.32 2.60 9.01
CA ALA A 54 5.10 2.23 9.69
C ALA A 54 5.42 1.55 11.04
N GLY A 55 4.39 1.35 11.85
CA GLY A 55 4.45 0.43 12.98
C GLY A 55 3.86 -0.93 12.63
N GLY A 56 3.69 -1.78 13.66
CA GLY A 56 2.84 -2.97 13.57
C GLY A 56 3.33 -4.02 12.57
N MET A 57 2.39 -4.68 11.89
CA MET A 57 2.69 -5.79 10.98
C MET A 57 3.37 -5.32 9.69
N THR A 58 2.98 -4.15 9.19
CA THR A 58 3.57 -3.53 7.99
C THR A 58 5.08 -3.34 8.13
N TRP A 59 5.55 -2.84 9.27
CA TRP A 59 6.97 -2.73 9.57
C TRP A 59 7.68 -4.07 9.59
N ARG A 60 7.11 -5.07 10.28
CA ARG A 60 7.71 -6.41 10.40
C ARG A 60 7.89 -7.07 9.04
N LEU A 61 6.95 -6.87 8.12
CA LEU A 61 7.01 -7.40 6.77
C LEU A 61 7.99 -6.64 5.88
N ALA A 62 8.19 -5.34 6.11
CA ALA A 62 9.17 -4.53 5.39
C ALA A 62 10.61 -4.77 5.89
N GLN A 63 10.77 -5.11 7.16
CA GLN A 63 12.07 -5.31 7.80
C GLN A 63 12.86 -6.43 7.10
N GLY A 64 14.14 -6.17 6.82
CA GLY A 64 15.01 -7.13 6.13
C GLY A 64 14.84 -7.18 4.60
N ILE A 65 13.78 -6.59 4.06
CA ILE A 65 13.57 -6.46 2.60
C ILE A 65 13.85 -5.03 2.15
N VAL A 66 13.26 -4.04 2.82
CA VAL A 66 13.49 -2.62 2.55
C VAL A 66 14.78 -2.18 3.23
N LEU A 67 15.65 -1.49 2.49
CA LEU A 67 16.93 -1.00 3.03
C LEU A 67 16.70 0.16 4.01
N GLU A 68 17.15 0.00 5.26
CA GLU A 68 17.02 1.01 6.34
C GLU A 68 17.59 2.38 5.95
N ARG A 69 18.67 2.40 5.16
CA ARG A 69 19.27 3.65 4.64
C ARG A 69 18.33 4.51 3.80
N LEU A 70 17.19 3.98 3.35
CA LEU A 70 16.19 4.75 2.62
C LEU A 70 15.43 5.71 3.55
N VAL A 71 15.25 5.35 4.82
CA VAL A 71 14.57 6.18 5.81
C VAL A 71 15.34 7.47 6.09
N ILE A 72 16.67 7.36 6.24
CA ILE A 72 17.54 8.51 6.55
C ILE A 72 17.75 9.48 5.37
N LYS A 73 17.36 9.11 4.14
CA LYS A 73 17.51 9.96 2.95
C LYS A 73 16.40 11.00 2.78
N GLY A 74 15.36 10.93 3.61
CA GLY A 74 14.16 11.77 3.46
C GLY A 74 13.20 11.25 2.37
N PRO A 75 12.17 12.04 2.01
CA PRO A 75 11.15 11.64 1.06
C PRO A 75 11.71 11.39 -0.35
N SER A 76 11.08 10.50 -1.10
CA SER A 76 11.48 10.20 -2.47
C SER A 76 11.26 11.39 -3.42
N LYS A 77 11.89 11.34 -4.61
CA LYS A 77 11.65 12.31 -5.68
C LYS A 77 10.20 12.30 -6.19
N ASP A 78 9.51 11.17 -6.01
CA ASP A 78 8.15 10.94 -6.46
C ASP A 78 7.10 11.37 -5.42
N VAL A 79 7.52 11.87 -4.26
CA VAL A 79 6.64 12.25 -3.15
C VAL A 79 5.50 13.20 -3.55
N ARG A 80 5.75 14.10 -4.52
CA ARG A 80 4.71 15.02 -5.02
C ARG A 80 3.63 14.34 -5.87
N ARG A 81 3.94 13.17 -6.43
CA ARG A 81 3.05 12.39 -7.30
C ARG A 81 2.26 11.35 -6.53
N ILE A 82 2.91 10.68 -5.57
CA ILE A 82 2.38 9.48 -4.89
C ILE A 82 2.44 9.54 -3.36
N GLY A 83 2.91 10.66 -2.79
CA GLY A 83 3.07 10.82 -1.35
C GLY A 83 1.75 11.01 -0.60
N ALA A 84 1.81 10.88 0.72
CA ALA A 84 0.75 11.28 1.63
C ALA A 84 0.89 12.76 1.96
N VAL A 85 -0.24 13.47 2.01
CA VAL A 85 -0.31 14.89 2.39
C VAL A 85 -0.69 14.98 3.86
N TYR A 86 0.08 15.74 4.61
CA TYR A 86 -0.15 16.03 6.02
C TYR A 86 -0.38 17.53 6.21
N GLY A 87 -1.40 17.87 7.01
CA GLY A 87 -1.80 19.24 7.26
C GLY A 87 -3.26 19.50 6.91
N THR A 88 -3.79 20.62 7.40
CA THR A 88 -5.18 21.03 7.19
C THR A 88 -5.26 22.09 6.06
N PRO A 89 -6.38 22.15 5.29
CA PRO A 89 -6.49 23.04 4.14
C PRO A 89 -6.41 24.54 4.45
N ASP A 90 -6.62 24.90 5.72
CA ASP A 90 -6.61 26.26 6.28
C ASP A 90 -5.21 26.74 6.69
N VAL A 91 -4.20 25.87 6.72
CA VAL A 91 -2.82 26.23 7.02
C VAL A 91 -2.04 26.41 5.71
N LEU A 92 -1.30 27.52 5.60
CA LEU A 92 -0.49 27.91 4.43
C LEU A 92 0.65 26.93 4.07
N SER A 93 0.85 25.87 4.87
CA SER A 93 1.89 24.87 4.65
C SER A 93 1.28 23.46 4.72
N ILE A 94 1.23 22.81 3.56
CA ILE A 94 1.03 21.37 3.45
C ILE A 94 2.39 20.67 3.46
N LEU A 95 2.51 19.61 4.23
CA LEU A 95 3.69 18.74 4.23
C LEU A 95 3.37 17.50 3.38
N VAL A 96 4.37 17.00 2.65
CA VAL A 96 4.21 15.80 1.83
C VAL A 96 5.39 14.87 2.11
N ASP A 97 5.08 13.62 2.43
CA ASP A 97 6.06 12.54 2.60
C ASP A 97 5.62 11.31 1.79
N ASP A 98 6.51 10.33 1.58
CA ASP A 98 6.12 9.09 0.93
C ASP A 98 4.99 8.43 1.73
N GLY A 99 3.95 8.03 1.02
CA GLY A 99 2.74 7.48 1.62
C GLY A 99 2.60 5.98 1.38
N LEU A 100 1.85 5.34 2.26
CA LEU A 100 1.32 4.00 2.04
C LEU A 100 -0.20 4.10 1.83
N HIS A 101 -0.66 3.78 0.63
CA HIS A 101 -2.09 3.74 0.33
C HIS A 101 -2.73 2.50 0.96
N VAL A 102 -4.01 2.57 1.33
CA VAL A 102 -4.74 1.44 1.95
C VAL A 102 -4.67 0.16 1.11
N THR A 103 -4.71 0.26 -0.22
CA THR A 103 -4.54 -0.92 -1.09
C THR A 103 -3.11 -1.46 -1.05
N ALA A 104 -2.10 -0.59 -0.95
CA ALA A 104 -0.71 -1.06 -0.84
C ALA A 104 -0.49 -1.78 0.50
N GLU A 105 -1.12 -1.31 1.56
CA GLU A 105 -1.16 -1.99 2.86
C GLU A 105 -1.89 -3.34 2.77
N ASP A 106 -3.08 -3.38 2.16
CA ASP A 106 -3.80 -4.63 1.88
C ASP A 106 -2.93 -5.62 1.09
N ILE A 107 -2.15 -5.16 0.08
CA ILE A 107 -1.23 -6.00 -0.69
C ILE A 107 -0.08 -6.51 0.19
N ILE A 108 0.51 -5.66 1.03
CA ILE A 108 1.60 -6.05 1.95
C ILE A 108 1.14 -7.14 2.91
N HIS A 109 -0.09 -7.02 3.44
CA HIS A 109 -0.70 -8.02 4.33
C HIS A 109 -1.18 -9.27 3.61
N GLY A 110 -1.16 -9.28 2.27
CA GLY A 110 -1.56 -10.43 1.50
C GLY A 110 -3.07 -10.57 1.33
N THR A 111 -3.79 -9.46 1.32
CA THR A 111 -5.25 -9.42 1.33
C THR A 111 -5.86 -9.71 -0.04
N TYR A 112 -6.75 -10.69 -0.07
CA TYR A 112 -7.69 -10.99 -1.15
C TYR A 112 -9.13 -10.69 -0.71
N PHE A 113 -9.99 -10.38 -1.69
CA PHE A 113 -11.43 -10.31 -1.48
C PHE A 113 -12.07 -11.62 -1.91
N VAL A 114 -12.75 -12.33 -1.01
CA VAL A 114 -13.42 -13.61 -1.29
C VAL A 114 -14.92 -13.37 -1.38
N GLN A 115 -15.56 -13.86 -2.44
CA GLN A 115 -17.02 -13.78 -2.57
C GLN A 115 -17.71 -14.54 -1.43
N THR A 116 -18.71 -13.93 -0.79
CA THR A 116 -19.46 -14.59 0.30
C THR A 116 -20.56 -15.53 -0.23
N GLY A 117 -20.93 -15.37 -1.50
CA GLY A 117 -22.09 -16.04 -2.12
C GLY A 117 -23.42 -15.29 -1.94
N LEU A 118 -23.40 -14.11 -1.31
CA LEU A 118 -24.56 -13.24 -1.13
C LEU A 118 -24.44 -12.01 -2.04
N GLY A 119 -25.00 -12.09 -3.24
CA GLY A 119 -24.95 -10.98 -4.22
C GLY A 119 -23.50 -10.58 -4.58
N SER A 120 -23.21 -9.28 -4.55
CA SER A 120 -21.87 -8.72 -4.80
C SER A 120 -21.00 -8.59 -3.54
N GLN A 121 -21.43 -9.15 -2.40
CA GLN A 121 -20.70 -9.05 -1.14
C GLN A 121 -19.40 -9.88 -1.18
N THR A 122 -18.34 -9.29 -0.63
CA THR A 122 -17.04 -9.95 -0.43
C THR A 122 -16.60 -9.83 1.03
N SER A 123 -15.76 -10.77 1.48
CA SER A 123 -15.02 -10.71 2.73
C SER A 123 -13.52 -10.56 2.45
N LYS A 124 -12.77 -9.94 3.37
CA LYS A 124 -11.31 -9.88 3.28
C LYS A 124 -10.68 -11.11 3.93
N VAL A 125 -9.66 -11.67 3.29
CA VAL A 125 -8.80 -12.73 3.84
C VAL A 125 -7.36 -12.37 3.52
N SER A 126 -6.46 -12.48 4.50
CA SER A 126 -5.07 -12.06 4.40
C SER A 126 -4.11 -13.18 4.83
N TRP A 127 -2.87 -13.13 4.32
CA TRP A 127 -1.79 -14.01 4.76
C TRP A 127 -1.27 -13.64 6.15
N TRP A 128 -1.39 -12.36 6.52
CA TRP A 128 -0.92 -11.81 7.77
C TRP A 128 -2.06 -11.10 8.54
N PRO A 129 -2.03 -11.12 9.88
CA PRO A 129 -3.04 -10.50 10.72
C PRO A 129 -2.99 -8.97 10.73
#